data_AF-A0A212UH85-F1
#
_entry.id   AF-A0A212UH85-F1
#
_cell.length_a   1.000
_cell.length_b   1.000
_cell.length_c   1.000
_cell.angle_alpha   90.00
_cell.angle_beta   90.00
_cell.angle_gamma   90.00
#
_symmetry.space_group_name_H-M   'P 1'
#
loop_
_entity.id
_entity.type
_entity.pdbx_description
1 polymer ?
#
loop_
_entity_poly.entity_id
_entity_poly.type
_entity_poly.pdbx_seq_one_letter_code
_entity_poly.pdbx_strand_id
1 'polypeptide(L)'
;MHSNFVMAVYSTGEAVKLTLAERLPGAEVIAFIHCVYDAPTPSGKNHYYSYSLFDKNFEQINSNCLEWNGFKCLIAKKDSWLPPFPSWGSNYEMRVKVTIEKSDGDIEIINLVHTKYYGDAFVKLFKILKAADEKGNLADAVRIFKKEI
;
A
#
# COMPACT_ATOMS: atom_id res chain seq x y z
N MET A 1 1.81 -20.28 7.88
CA MET A 1 0.49 -19.63 8.04
C MET A 1 0.64 -18.17 7.69
N HIS A 2 -0.16 -17.66 6.75
CA HIS A 2 -0.25 -16.21 6.51
C HIS A 2 -1.31 -15.66 7.45
N SER A 3 -1.00 -14.57 8.14
CA SER A 3 -1.88 -13.99 9.17
C SER A 3 -2.39 -12.65 8.72
N ASN A 4 -3.67 -12.39 8.96
CA ASN A 4 -4.24 -11.05 8.84
C ASN A 4 -3.50 -10.10 9.79
N PHE A 5 -3.37 -8.85 9.39
CA PHE A 5 -2.74 -7.82 10.22
C PHE A 5 -3.35 -6.46 9.98
N VAL A 6 -3.20 -5.59 10.97
CA VAL A 6 -3.57 -4.18 10.88
C VAL A 6 -2.31 -3.34 10.82
N MET A 7 -2.29 -2.32 9.97
CA MET A 7 -1.28 -1.28 10.01
C MET A 7 -1.91 0.02 10.48
N ALA A 8 -1.23 0.73 11.37
CA ALA A 8 -1.55 2.12 11.70
C ALA A 8 -0.75 3.06 10.82
N VAL A 9 -1.41 4.09 10.30
CA VAL A 9 -0.81 5.17 9.52
C VAL A 9 -0.79 6.40 10.41
N TYR A 10 0.39 6.97 10.60
CA TYR A 10 0.61 8.13 11.46
C TYR A 10 0.70 9.41 10.64
N SER A 11 0.39 10.54 11.25
CA SER A 11 0.48 11.87 10.65
C SER A 11 1.91 12.26 10.24
N THR A 12 2.93 11.57 10.75
CA THR A 12 4.35 11.69 10.34
C THR A 12 4.68 10.99 9.02
N GLY A 13 3.72 10.25 8.45
CA GLY A 13 3.90 9.42 7.26
C GLY A 13 4.52 8.07 7.52
N GLU A 14 4.65 7.70 8.80
CA GLU A 14 5.04 6.35 9.19
C GLU A 14 3.84 5.42 9.12
N ALA A 15 4.06 4.22 8.58
CA ALA A 15 3.09 3.15 8.59
C ALA A 15 3.70 1.99 9.37
N VAL A 16 3.06 1.62 10.49
CA VAL A 16 3.56 0.61 11.42
C VAL A 16 2.58 -0.53 11.47
N LYS A 17 3.07 -1.75 11.29
CA LYS A 17 2.26 -2.95 11.48
C LYS A 17 1.95 -3.09 12.97
N LEU A 18 0.69 -3.05 13.35
CA LEU A 18 0.29 -3.26 14.74
C LEU A 18 0.57 -4.71 15.11
N THR A 19 1.69 -4.91 15.81
CA THR A 19 2.00 -6.12 16.55
C THR A 19 2.05 -5.77 18.04
N LEU A 20 1.92 -6.77 18.91
CA LEU A 20 1.84 -6.61 20.37
C LEU A 20 3.06 -5.90 21.02
N ALA A 21 4.12 -5.56 20.27
CA ALA A 21 5.41 -5.18 20.84
C ALA A 21 6.08 -3.92 20.26
N GLU A 22 5.45 -3.18 19.34
CA GLU A 22 6.12 -2.03 18.70
C GLU A 22 5.84 -0.70 19.41
N ARG A 23 6.90 0.10 19.60
CA ARG A 23 6.78 1.49 20.04
C ARG A 23 6.07 2.27 18.95
N LEU A 24 4.87 2.74 19.26
CA LEU A 24 4.13 3.62 18.38
C LEU A 24 4.89 4.96 18.29
N PRO A 25 5.03 5.54 17.09
CA PRO A 25 5.41 6.93 16.94
C PRO A 25 4.54 7.79 17.84
N GLY A 26 5.11 8.80 18.50
CA GLY A 26 4.36 9.76 19.32
C GLY A 26 3.44 10.70 18.52
N ALA A 27 3.04 10.29 17.32
CA ALA A 27 2.27 11.03 16.36
C ALA A 27 0.80 10.56 16.34
N GLU A 28 -0.09 11.39 15.80
CA GLU A 28 -1.50 11.06 15.66
C GLU A 28 -1.70 9.95 14.60
N VAL A 29 -2.54 8.96 14.89
CA VAL A 29 -2.98 7.98 13.89
C VAL A 29 -4.08 8.60 13.03
N ILE A 30 -3.92 8.54 11.72
CA ILE A 30 -4.87 9.12 10.76
C ILE A 30 -5.72 8.07 10.05
N ALA A 31 -5.22 6.84 9.91
CA ALA A 31 -5.94 5.74 9.30
C ALA A 31 -5.41 4.39 9.78
N PHE A 32 -6.25 3.36 9.68
CA PHE A 32 -5.86 1.97 9.80
C PHE A 32 -6.09 1.22 8.50
N ILE A 33 -5.21 0.27 8.20
CA ILE A 33 -5.29 -0.59 7.03
C ILE A 33 -5.37 -2.02 7.51
N HIS A 34 -6.52 -2.65 7.34
CA HIS A 34 -6.68 -4.08 7.60
C HIS A 34 -6.33 -4.86 6.34
N CYS A 35 -5.30 -5.69 6.45
CA CYS A 35 -4.84 -6.58 5.40
C CYS A 35 -5.34 -7.99 5.70
N VAL A 36 -6.30 -8.47 4.92
CA VAL A 36 -6.87 -9.81 5.07
C VAL A 36 -6.26 -10.73 4.04
N TYR A 37 -5.65 -11.81 4.51
CA TYR A 37 -5.25 -12.92 3.67
C TYR A 37 -6.48 -13.72 3.27
N ASP A 38 -6.75 -13.77 1.96
CA ASP A 38 -7.97 -14.39 1.44
C ASP A 38 -7.73 -15.88 1.09
N ALA A 39 -6.83 -16.16 0.14
CA ALA A 39 -6.44 -17.52 -0.23
C ALA A 39 -5.19 -17.50 -1.14
N PRO A 40 -4.47 -18.64 -1.27
CA PRO A 40 -3.58 -18.81 -2.40
C PRO A 40 -4.40 -18.85 -3.70
N THR A 41 -3.82 -18.44 -4.82
CA THR A 41 -4.41 -18.72 -6.14
C THR A 41 -4.68 -20.21 -6.32
N PRO A 42 -5.58 -20.61 -7.23
CA PRO A 42 -5.72 -22.01 -7.63
C PRO A 42 -4.38 -22.67 -8.04
N SER A 43 -3.41 -21.88 -8.50
CA SER A 43 -2.05 -22.31 -8.81
C SER A 43 -1.12 -22.47 -7.60
N GLY A 44 -1.55 -22.13 -6.38
CA GLY A 44 -0.79 -22.23 -5.14
C GLY A 44 0.36 -21.21 -4.99
N LYS A 45 0.54 -20.34 -5.97
CA LYS A 45 1.77 -19.53 -6.14
C LYS A 45 1.59 -18.04 -5.90
N ASN A 46 0.35 -17.52 -5.85
CA ASN A 46 0.12 -16.13 -5.50
C ASN A 46 -0.77 -16.02 -4.27
N HIS A 47 -0.55 -14.98 -3.47
CA HIS A 47 -1.35 -14.67 -2.29
C HIS A 47 -2.17 -13.42 -2.58
N TYR A 48 -3.48 -13.50 -2.38
CA TYR A 48 -4.33 -12.32 -2.44
C TYR A 48 -4.51 -11.73 -1.05
N TYR A 49 -4.33 -10.42 -0.97
CA TYR A 49 -4.75 -9.64 0.18
C TYR A 49 -5.91 -8.75 -0.24
N SER A 50 -7.02 -8.80 0.49
CA SER A 50 -8.00 -7.72 0.45
C SER A 50 -7.61 -6.68 1.49
N TYR A 51 -7.91 -5.42 1.19
CA TYR A 51 -7.64 -4.31 2.08
C TYR A 51 -8.95 -3.63 2.45
N SER A 52 -9.06 -3.23 3.70
CA SER A 52 -10.10 -2.32 4.17
C SER A 52 -9.41 -1.17 4.88
N LEU A 53 -9.76 0.05 4.45
CA LEU A 53 -9.30 1.27 5.09
C LEU A 53 -10.30 1.67 6.16
N PHE A 54 -9.79 2.09 7.31
CA PHE A 54 -10.56 2.64 8.39
C PHE A 54 -9.97 3.98 8.79
N ASP A 55 -10.82 4.91 9.22
CA ASP A 55 -10.37 6.16 9.81
C ASP A 55 -9.79 5.92 11.22
N LYS A 56 -9.35 6.99 11.88
CA LYS A 56 -8.82 6.93 13.25
C LYS A 56 -9.82 6.47 14.32
N ASN A 57 -11.12 6.47 14.01
CA ASN A 57 -12.20 6.00 14.88
C ASN A 57 -12.62 4.56 14.55
N PHE A 58 -11.89 3.86 13.68
CA PHE A 58 -12.22 2.53 13.16
C PHE A 58 -13.51 2.46 12.34
N GLU A 59 -13.95 3.58 11.76
CA GLU A 59 -15.03 3.60 10.78
C GLU A 59 -14.49 3.27 9.39
N GLN A 60 -15.15 2.33 8.69
CA GLN A 60 -14.69 1.88 7.39
C GLN A 60 -14.85 2.97 6.33
N ILE A 61 -13.77 3.25 5.59
CA ILE A 61 -13.77 4.15 4.44
C ILE A 61 -14.23 3.34 3.21
N ASN A 62 -15.40 3.67 2.66
CA ASN A 62 -16.09 2.88 1.64
C ASN A 62 -15.36 2.78 0.28
N SER A 63 -14.43 3.70 0.02
CA SER A 63 -13.53 3.60 -1.13
C SER A 63 -12.16 3.21 -0.59
N ASN A 64 -11.44 2.28 -1.24
CA ASN A 64 -10.03 1.97 -0.93
C ASN A 64 -9.12 3.15 -1.32
N CYS A 65 -9.48 4.32 -0.84
CA CYS A 65 -8.97 5.63 -1.15
C CYS A 65 -8.32 6.14 0.13
N LEU A 66 -7.03 6.39 0.05
CA LEU A 66 -6.27 7.06 1.08
C LEU A 66 -5.96 8.48 0.59
N GLU A 67 -6.37 9.48 1.35
CA GLU A 67 -5.96 10.86 1.11
C GLU A 67 -4.71 11.18 1.94
N TRP A 68 -3.70 11.74 1.27
CA TRP A 68 -2.42 12.10 1.85
C TRP A 68 -1.96 13.43 1.28
N ASN A 69 -1.96 14.51 2.06
CA ASN A 69 -1.38 15.80 1.68
C ASN A 69 -1.70 16.25 0.23
N GLY A 70 -2.97 16.19 -0.18
CA GLY A 70 -3.41 16.58 -1.53
C GLY A 70 -3.24 15.50 -2.61
N PHE A 71 -2.74 14.32 -2.26
CA PHE A 71 -2.74 13.12 -3.08
C PHE A 71 -3.89 12.20 -2.71
N LYS A 72 -4.69 11.82 -3.68
CA LYS A 72 -5.75 10.83 -3.56
C LYS A 72 -5.27 9.49 -4.11
N CYS A 73 -5.06 8.52 -3.23
CA CYS A 73 -4.48 7.22 -3.56
C CYS A 73 -5.56 6.15 -3.61
N LEU A 74 -5.93 5.73 -4.81
CA LEU A 74 -6.93 4.72 -5.09
C LEU A 74 -6.26 3.37 -5.31
N ILE A 75 -6.55 2.43 -4.41
CA ILE A 75 -6.01 1.08 -4.47
C ILE A 75 -7.01 0.22 -5.21
N ALA A 76 -6.55 -0.38 -6.31
CA ALA A 76 -7.41 -1.21 -7.14
C ALA A 76 -8.03 -2.34 -6.30
N LYS A 77 -9.27 -2.74 -6.63
CA LYS A 77 -9.87 -3.94 -6.05
C LYS A 77 -9.18 -5.18 -6.62
N LYS A 78 -9.22 -6.30 -5.88
CA LYS A 78 -8.60 -7.59 -6.24
C LYS A 78 -8.83 -7.99 -7.69
N ASP A 79 -10.07 -7.87 -8.19
CA ASP A 79 -10.44 -8.29 -9.55
C ASP A 79 -9.91 -7.35 -10.65
N SER A 80 -9.45 -6.16 -10.26
CA SER A 80 -8.84 -5.16 -11.14
C SER A 80 -7.30 -5.20 -11.10
N TRP A 81 -6.72 -6.11 -10.32
CA TRP A 81 -5.29 -6.37 -10.36
C TRP A 81 -5.01 -7.23 -11.59
N LEU A 82 -4.03 -6.81 -12.40
CA LEU A 82 -3.77 -7.42 -13.70
C LEU A 82 -3.61 -8.95 -13.57
N PRO A 83 -4.14 -9.74 -14.54
CA PRO A 83 -3.90 -11.18 -14.59
C PRO A 83 -2.40 -11.47 -14.63
N PRO A 84 -1.96 -12.68 -14.27
CA PRO A 84 -0.55 -12.96 -14.08
C PRO A 84 0.25 -12.63 -15.33
N PHE A 85 1.17 -11.67 -15.21
CA PHE A 85 2.11 -11.31 -16.27
C PHE A 85 2.94 -12.55 -16.68
N PRO A 86 3.32 -12.67 -17.96
CA PRO A 86 3.85 -13.91 -18.55
C PRO A 86 5.26 -14.33 -18.11
N SER A 87 6.00 -13.55 -17.30
CA SER A 87 7.36 -13.87 -16.87
C SER A 87 7.45 -14.17 -15.37
N TRP A 88 7.10 -15.41 -15.00
CA TRP A 88 7.19 -15.90 -13.62
C TRP A 88 8.61 -16.34 -13.28
N GLY A 89 9.43 -15.39 -12.83
CA GLY A 89 10.75 -15.67 -12.25
C GLY A 89 10.75 -15.93 -10.74
N SER A 90 9.70 -15.53 -10.01
CA SER A 90 9.64 -15.68 -8.55
C SER A 90 8.23 -16.06 -8.09
N ASN A 91 8.10 -17.23 -7.45
CA ASN A 91 6.80 -17.84 -7.12
C ASN A 91 6.08 -17.21 -5.90
N TYR A 92 6.37 -15.96 -5.52
CA TYR A 92 5.88 -15.37 -4.25
C TYR A 92 5.71 -13.84 -4.27
N GLU A 93 5.27 -13.26 -5.39
CA GLU A 93 5.08 -11.81 -5.52
C GLU A 93 3.61 -11.44 -5.73
N MET A 94 3.07 -10.58 -4.87
CA MET A 94 1.80 -9.89 -5.13
C MET A 94 2.11 -8.51 -5.71
N ARG A 95 1.41 -8.09 -6.77
CA ARG A 95 1.53 -6.74 -7.32
C ARG A 95 0.26 -5.95 -7.05
N VAL A 96 0.40 -4.81 -6.40
CA VAL A 96 -0.71 -3.89 -6.08
C VAL A 96 -0.64 -2.74 -7.07
N LYS A 97 -1.74 -2.49 -7.79
CA LYS A 97 -1.91 -1.30 -8.62
C LYS A 97 -2.53 -0.19 -7.78
N VAL A 98 -1.85 0.95 -7.73
CA VAL A 98 -2.33 2.16 -7.06
C VAL A 98 -2.40 3.26 -8.10
N THR A 99 -3.55 3.92 -8.19
CA THR A 99 -3.72 5.15 -8.95
C THR A 99 -3.60 6.30 -7.96
N ILE A 100 -2.73 7.27 -8.24
CA ILE A 100 -2.56 8.47 -7.43
C ILE A 100 -3.00 9.65 -8.28
N GLU A 101 -3.98 10.38 -7.76
CA GLU A 101 -4.44 11.64 -8.32
C GLU A 101 -3.90 12.78 -7.45
N LYS A 102 -3.21 13.73 -8.07
CA LYS A 102 -2.68 14.92 -7.40
C LYS A 102 -3.75 16.01 -7.33
N SER A 103 -3.53 17.02 -6.49
CA SER A 103 -4.42 18.17 -6.34
C SER A 103 -4.59 19.01 -7.61
N ASP A 104 -3.64 18.96 -8.54
CA ASP A 104 -3.69 19.64 -9.85
C ASP A 104 -4.42 18.82 -10.93
N GLY A 105 -4.90 17.62 -10.59
CA GLY A 105 -5.60 16.71 -11.51
C GLY A 105 -4.67 15.73 -12.25
N ASP A 106 -3.35 15.81 -12.05
CA ASP A 106 -2.42 14.82 -12.62
C ASP A 106 -2.70 13.43 -12.04
N ILE A 107 -2.62 12.42 -12.91
CA ILE A 107 -2.80 11.02 -12.53
C ILE A 107 -1.53 10.22 -12.80
N GLU A 108 -1.04 9.52 -11.78
CA GLU A 108 0.09 8.60 -11.88
C GLU A 108 -0.36 7.18 -11.46
N ILE A 109 0.14 6.16 -12.16
CA ILE A 109 -0.15 4.77 -11.83
C ILE A 109 1.13 4.09 -11.35
N ILE A 110 1.11 3.63 -10.10
CA ILE A 110 2.22 2.90 -9.50
C ILE A 110 1.86 1.43 -9.37
N ASN A 111 2.78 0.58 -9.82
CA ASN A 111 2.72 -0.86 -9.59
C ASN A 111 3.72 -1.21 -8.50
N LEU A 112 3.20 -1.57 -7.34
CA LEU A 112 4.00 -1.91 -6.17
C LEU A 112 4.12 -3.42 -6.08
N VAL A 113 5.35 -3.91 -5.92
CA VAL A 113 5.61 -5.32 -5.73
C VAL A 113 5.72 -5.61 -4.24
N HIS A 114 4.82 -6.45 -3.75
CA HIS A 114 4.92 -7.08 -2.46
C HIS A 114 5.68 -8.41 -2.59
N THR A 115 6.95 -8.35 -2.25
CA THR A 115 7.78 -9.52 -1.98
C THR A 115 7.65 -9.81 -0.48
N LYS A 116 7.13 -10.99 -0.09
CA LYS A 116 7.00 -11.48 1.32
C LYS A 116 6.03 -10.76 2.28
N TYR A 117 4.96 -11.44 2.68
CA TYR A 117 4.08 -11.42 3.90
C TYR A 117 3.89 -10.20 4.84
N TYR A 118 4.45 -9.01 4.61
CA TYR A 118 4.58 -7.97 5.65
C TYR A 118 3.84 -6.64 5.41
N GLY A 119 3.02 -6.50 4.37
CA GLY A 119 2.36 -5.21 4.07
C GLY A 119 3.28 -4.18 3.41
N ASP A 120 4.49 -4.60 3.01
CA ASP A 120 5.53 -3.75 2.46
C ASP A 120 5.05 -2.90 1.28
N ALA A 121 4.10 -3.37 0.47
CA ALA A 121 3.58 -2.57 -0.64
C ALA A 121 3.05 -1.21 -0.19
N PHE A 122 2.33 -1.14 0.94
CA PHE A 122 1.86 0.13 1.46
C PHE A 122 2.98 0.96 2.06
N VAL A 123 3.88 0.35 2.83
CA VAL A 123 5.07 1.06 3.33
C VAL A 123 5.86 1.68 2.16
N LYS A 124 5.96 0.97 1.03
CA LYS A 124 6.57 1.48 -0.21
C LYS A 124 5.75 2.61 -0.84
N LEU A 125 4.42 2.48 -0.92
CA LEU A 125 3.53 3.58 -1.35
C LEU A 125 3.80 4.83 -0.51
N PHE A 126 3.82 4.70 0.81
CA PHE A 126 4.07 5.81 1.74
C PHE A 126 5.44 6.44 1.55
N LYS A 127 6.50 5.63 1.38
CA LYS A 127 7.84 6.16 1.08
C LYS A 127 7.84 6.99 -0.21
N ILE A 128 7.14 6.54 -1.24
CA ILE A 128 7.02 7.28 -2.50
C ILE A 128 6.25 8.58 -2.29
N LEU A 129 5.11 8.55 -1.61
CA LEU A 129 4.29 9.73 -1.33
C LEU A 129 5.04 10.75 -0.48
N LYS A 130 5.72 10.30 0.57
CA LYS A 130 6.55 11.15 1.43
C LYS A 130 7.73 11.76 0.67
N ALA A 131 8.40 10.98 -0.18
CA ALA A 131 9.46 11.51 -1.03
C ALA A 131 8.93 12.54 -2.04
N ALA A 132 7.72 12.34 -2.58
CA ALA A 132 7.09 13.30 -3.47
C ALA A 132 6.69 14.60 -2.75
N ASP A 133 6.26 14.49 -1.49
CA ASP A 133 5.94 15.62 -0.61
C ASP A 133 7.20 16.44 -0.25
N GLU A 134 8.29 15.78 0.13
CA GLU A 134 9.54 16.42 0.56
C GLU A 134 10.41 16.96 -0.61
N LYS A 135 10.48 16.23 -1.73
CA LYS A 135 11.45 16.48 -2.83
C LYS A 135 10.81 16.93 -4.14
N GLY A 136 9.48 17.05 -4.18
CA GLY A 136 8.73 17.38 -5.39
C GLY A 136 8.43 16.18 -6.30
N ASN A 137 7.70 16.47 -7.39
CA ASN A 137 7.09 15.59 -8.40
C ASN A 137 7.14 14.05 -8.14
N LEU A 138 5.96 13.46 -8.02
CA LEU A 138 5.72 12.02 -7.87
C LEU A 138 6.51 11.13 -8.84
N ALA A 139 6.68 11.54 -10.10
CA ALA A 139 7.43 10.75 -11.09
C ALA A 139 8.91 10.58 -10.70
N ASP A 140 9.52 11.62 -10.14
CA ASP A 140 10.90 11.57 -9.65
C ASP A 140 11.00 10.72 -8.39
N ALA A 141 10.05 10.85 -7.47
CA ALA A 141 9.97 10.00 -6.28
C ALA A 141 9.87 8.50 -6.65
N VAL A 142 9.02 8.15 -7.62
CA VAL A 142 8.90 6.78 -8.15
C VAL A 142 10.20 6.31 -8.78
N ARG A 143 10.88 7.17 -9.55
CA ARG A 143 12.15 6.84 -10.21
C ARG A 143 13.27 6.60 -9.21
N ILE A 144 13.40 7.44 -8.19
CA ILE A 144 14.36 7.27 -7.10
C ILE A 144 14.10 5.95 -6.40
N PHE A 145 12.85 5.70 -6.03
CA PHE A 145 12.48 4.48 -5.32
C PHE A 145 12.77 3.20 -6.13
N LYS A 146 12.49 3.21 -7.44
CA LYS A 146 12.81 2.07 -8.33
C LYS A 146 14.31 1.79 -8.47
N LYS A 147 15.20 2.77 -8.21
CA LYS A 147 16.66 2.58 -8.25
C LYS A 147 17.23 2.00 -6.96
N GLU A 148 16.50 2.08 -5.85
CA GLU A 148 16.88 1.49 -4.56
C GLU A 148 16.55 -0.02 -4.48
N ILE A 149 15.90 -0.59 -5.51
CA ILE A 149 15.47 -1.99 -5.64
C ILE A 149 16.35 -2.71 -6.67
#